data_AF-A0A4Q5XXI1-F1
#
_entry.id   AF-A0A4Q5XXI1-F1
#
_cell.length_a   1.000
_cell.length_b   1.000
_cell.length_c   1.000
_cell.angle_alpha   90.00
_cell.angle_beta   90.00
_cell.angle_gamma   90.00
#
_symmetry.space_group_name_H-M   'P 1'
#
loop_
_entity.id
_entity.type
_entity.pdbx_description
1 polymer ?
#
loop_
_entity_poly.entity_id
_entity_poly.type
_entity_poly.pdbx_seq_one_letter_code
_entity_poly.pdbx_strand_id
1 'polypeptide(L)' 'MARILITSALPYINGVKHLGNLAGSMLPADVYARFNRAMGHDVLF' A
#
# COMPACT_ATOMS: atom_id res chain seq x y z
N MET A 1 9.84 -11.91 -13.69
CA MET A 1 8.89 -10.78 -13.63
C MET A 1 7.53 -11.33 -13.23
N ALA A 2 6.94 -10.82 -12.14
CA ALA A 2 5.62 -11.27 -11.65
C ALA A 2 4.63 -10.11 -11.70
N ARG A 3 3.33 -10.40 -11.79
CA ARG A 3 2.25 -9.41 -11.67
C ARG A 3 1.69 -9.44 -10.26
N ILE A 4 1.71 -8.31 -9.58
CA ILE A 4 1.36 -8.22 -8.16
C ILE A 4 0.29 -7.15 -7.99
N LEU A 5 -0.88 -7.56 -7.50
CA LEU A 5 -1.92 -6.65 -7.02
C LEU A 5 -1.74 -6.45 -5.52
N ILE A 6 -1.51 -5.22 -5.11
CA ILE A 6 -1.42 -4.81 -3.70
C ILE A 6 -2.65 -3.94 -3.43
N THR A 7 -3.24 -4.09 -2.24
CA THR A 7 -4.31 -3.22 -1.77
C THR A 7 -4.03 -2.77 -0.34
N SER A 8 -4.58 -1.63 0.04
CA SER A 8 -4.63 -1.18 1.42
C SER A 8 -6.09 -1.14 1.90
N ALA A 9 -6.28 -1.19 3.21
CA ALA A 9 -7.61 -1.05 3.78
C ALA A 9 -8.14 0.34 3.45
N LEU A 10 -9.34 0.41 2.88
CA LEU A 10 -9.97 1.68 2.55
C LEU A 10 -10.27 2.43 3.85
N PRO A 11 -9.81 3.69 3.98
CA PRO A 11 -10.10 4.47 5.18
C PRO A 11 -11.59 4.77 5.23
N TYR A 12 -12.22 4.50 6.37
CA TYR A 12 -13.63 4.85 6.54
C TYR A 12 -13.83 6.36 6.35
N ILE A 13 -14.83 6.73 5.53
CA ILE A 13 -14.95 8.09 5.03
C ILE A 13 -15.22 9.10 6.16
N ASN A 14 -16.05 8.74 7.15
CA ASN A 14 -16.49 9.65 8.21
C ASN A 14 -15.51 9.78 9.39
N GLY A 15 -14.41 9.02 9.44
CA GLY A 15 -13.42 9.11 10.51
C GLY A 15 -12.28 10.07 10.16
N VAL A 16 -11.79 10.86 11.12
CA VAL A 16 -10.53 11.61 10.93
C VAL A 16 -9.37 10.64 10.97
N LYS A 17 -8.51 10.69 9.95
CA LYS A 17 -7.38 9.78 9.79
C LYS A 17 -6.22 10.31 10.61
N HIS A 18 -5.55 9.42 11.34
CA HIS A 18 -4.37 9.73 12.14
C HIS A 18 -3.17 8.88 11.70
N LEU A 19 -2.00 9.18 12.25
CA LEU A 19 -0.73 8.50 11.93
C LEU A 19 -0.82 6.98 12.05
N GLY A 20 -1.50 6.47 13.08
CA GLY A 20 -1.77 5.03 13.21
C GLY A 20 -2.53 4.41 12.02
N ASN A 21 -3.47 5.11 11.38
CA ASN A 21 -4.16 4.57 10.19
C ASN A 21 -3.21 4.50 8.99
N LEU A 22 -2.35 5.51 8.83
CA LEU A 22 -1.35 5.55 7.77
C LEU A 22 -0.30 4.45 7.97
N ALA A 23 0.28 4.36 9.18
CA ALA A 23 1.30 3.39 9.55
C ALA A 23 0.78 1.95 9.53
N GLY A 24 -0.51 1.73 9.83
CA GLY A 24 -1.11 0.41 9.90
C GLY A 24 -1.58 -0.16 8.56
N SER A 25 -1.72 0.65 7.51
CA SER A 25 -2.27 0.16 6.23
C SER A 25 -1.59 0.73 4.98
N MET A 26 -1.69 2.04 4.75
CA MET A 26 -1.27 2.64 3.49
C MET A 26 0.26 2.70 3.34
N LEU A 27 0.96 3.07 4.41
CA LEU A 27 2.42 3.19 4.41
C LEU A 27 3.14 1.85 4.15
N PRO A 28 2.84 0.75 4.88
CA PRO A 28 3.49 -0.54 4.60
C PRO A 28 3.15 -1.06 3.20
N ALA A 29 1.93 -0.83 2.71
CA ALA A 29 1.53 -1.21 1.37
C ALA A 29 2.32 -0.43 0.29
N ASP A 30 2.53 0.88 0.46
CA ASP A 30 3.36 1.69 -0.44
C ASP A 30 4.83 1.27 -0.42
N VAL A 31 5.40 1.02 0.76
CA VAL A 31 6.79 0.54 0.89
C VAL A 31 6.97 -0.79 0.17
N TYR A 32 6.05 -1.74 0.36
CA TYR A 32 6.10 -3.03 -0.32
C TYR A 32 5.90 -2.88 -1.84
N ALA A 33 5.01 -2.00 -2.29
CA ALA A 33 4.82 -1.72 -3.72
C ALA A 33 6.10 -1.17 -4.37
N ARG A 34 6.77 -0.21 -3.71
CA ARG A 34 8.05 0.35 -4.18
C ARG A 34 9.15 -0.70 -4.22
N PHE A 35 9.24 -1.54 -3.19
CA PHE A 35 10.20 -2.64 -3.16
C PHE A 35 10.00 -3.60 -4.35
N ASN A 36 8.77 -4.03 -4.62
CA ASN A 36 8.48 -4.91 -5.75
C ASN A 36 8.74 -4.27 -7.12
N ARG A 37 8.42 -2.98 -7.27
CA ARG A 37 8.78 -2.23 -8.49
C ARG A 37 10.30 -2.18 -8.69
N ALA A 38 11.06 -1.96 -7.62
CA ALA A 38 12.53 -1.94 -7.67
C ALA A 38 13.14 -3.32 -8.02
N MET A 39 12.45 -4.41 -7.67
CA MET A 39 12.82 -5.78 -8.09
C MET A 39 12.38 -6.12 -9.52
N GLY A 40 11.75 -5.18 -10.25
CA GLY A 40 11.32 -5.38 -11.63
C GLY A 40 10.01 -6.16 -11.79
N HIS A 41 9.15 -6.19 -10.77
CA HIS A 41 7.79 -6.73 -10.90
C HIS A 41 6.83 -5.69 -11.50
N ASP A 42 5.79 -6.19 -12.17
CA ASP A 42 4.66 -5.39 -12.62
C ASP A 42 3.66 -5.27 -11.46
N VAL A 43 3.52 -4.05 -10.90
CA VAL A 43 2.81 -3.82 -9.63
C VAL A 43 1.66 -2.85 -9.84
N LEU A 44 0.45 -3.31 -9.52
CA LEU A 44 -0.73 -2.47 -9.36
C LEU A 44 -0.99 -2.29 -7.86
N PHE A 45 -0.92 -1.04 -7.40
CA PHE A 45 -1.24 -0.62 -6.04
C PHE A 45 -2.02 0.69 -6.10
#